data_AF-A0A356T328-F1
#
_entry.id   AF-A0A356T328-F1
#
_cell.length_a   1.000
_cell.length_b   1.000
_cell.length_c   1.000
_cell.angle_alpha   90.00
_cell.angle_beta   90.00
_cell.angle_gamma   90.00
#
_symmetry.space_group_name_H-M   'P 1'
#
loop_
_entity.id
_entity.type
_entity.pdbx_description
1 polymer ?
#
loop_
_entity_poly.entity_id
_entity_poly.type
_entity_poly.pdbx_seq_one_letter_code
_entity_poly.pdbx_strand_id
1 'polypeptide(L)'
;MHTQRLGSLLLTLTLLAGCDADVGPDASVARDASAATDGETSIDGGATDGGATDAAAEDGGAPDAGAPSEGCGRAADIAEGEWVAQTLDVGGVTRDWFVWLPEGYDPARAYPVVYQFHGCSDRAERERNNVPVERESGQDAIHVRGRAVSRCWDTGADGPDVAFFDAMVGAIESRFCADPD
;
A
#
# COMPACT_ATOMS: atom_id res chain seq x y z
N MET A 1 -7.61 66.08 -4.98
CA MET A 1 -6.18 66.11 -4.64
C MET A 1 -6.00 65.45 -3.28
N HIS A 2 -5.40 64.26 -3.22
CA HIS A 2 -4.39 63.84 -2.24
C HIS A 2 -4.15 62.33 -2.38
N THR A 3 -3.07 62.06 -3.10
CA THR A 3 -2.39 60.78 -3.27
C THR A 3 -1.81 60.34 -1.93
N GLN A 4 -1.98 59.07 -1.53
CA GLN A 4 -1.06 58.43 -0.59
C GLN A 4 -0.59 57.09 -1.15
N ARG A 5 0.72 56.93 -1.08
CA ARG A 5 1.56 55.92 -1.72
C ARG A 5 2.22 55.10 -0.61
N LEU A 6 2.34 53.80 -0.87
CA LEU A 6 3.36 52.84 -0.42
C LEU A 6 3.53 52.54 1.08
N GLY A 7 3.45 51.24 1.38
CA GLY A 7 4.20 50.58 2.44
C GLY A 7 4.58 49.17 2.00
N SER A 8 5.82 49.01 1.51
CA SER A 8 6.45 47.70 1.26
C SER A 8 6.82 47.05 2.58
N LEU A 9 6.37 45.81 2.80
CA LEU A 9 6.74 45.01 3.96
C LEU A 9 7.83 44.02 3.52
N LEU A 10 9.09 44.28 3.92
CA LEU A 10 10.19 43.31 3.82
C LEU A 10 10.00 42.25 4.91
N LEU A 11 9.90 40.98 4.52
CA LEU A 11 9.96 39.84 5.43
C LEU A 11 11.37 39.21 5.32
N THR A 12 12.15 39.35 6.39
CA THR A 12 13.48 38.74 6.54
C THR A 12 13.35 37.26 6.87
N LEU A 13 13.96 36.41 6.05
CA LEU A 13 14.07 34.95 6.23
C LEU A 13 15.38 34.63 6.96
N THR A 14 15.28 34.02 8.14
CA THR A 14 16.43 33.54 8.93
C THR A 14 16.67 32.06 8.63
N LEU A 15 17.86 31.73 8.12
CA LEU A 15 18.32 30.38 7.83
C LEU A 15 19.06 29.82 9.05
N LEU A 16 18.64 28.67 9.59
CA LEU A 16 19.44 27.87 10.52
C LEU A 16 19.87 26.58 9.82
N ALA A 17 21.16 26.46 9.55
CA ALA A 17 21.82 25.21 9.20
C ALA A 17 22.32 24.55 10.48
N GLY A 18 21.92 23.30 10.72
CA GLY A 18 22.46 22.42 11.75
C GLY A 18 22.88 21.11 11.11
N CYS A 19 24.17 20.83 11.13
CA CYS A 19 24.75 19.51 10.88
C CYS A 19 25.41 19.07 12.19
N ASP A 20 25.05 17.90 12.70
CA ASP A 20 25.94 17.12 13.56
C ASP A 20 25.61 15.64 13.39
N ALA A 21 26.65 14.82 13.53
CA ALA A 21 26.76 13.48 12.99
C ALA A 21 26.96 12.47 14.12
N ASP A 22 26.18 11.39 14.12
CA ASP A 22 26.40 10.28 15.05
C ASP A 22 26.41 8.95 14.28
N VAL A 23 27.62 8.39 14.11
CA VAL A 23 27.87 7.02 13.64
C VAL A 23 28.34 6.20 14.84
N GLY A 24 27.70 5.05 15.07
CA GLY A 24 28.10 4.04 16.06
C GLY A 24 27.56 2.65 15.70
N PRO A 25 28.15 1.56 16.21
CA PRO A 25 28.70 0.49 15.37
C PRO A 25 27.91 -0.84 15.32
N ASP A 26 28.38 -1.70 14.41
CA ASP A 26 28.01 -3.09 14.11
C ASP A 26 27.57 -3.98 15.29
N ALA A 27 26.53 -4.80 15.03
CA ALA A 27 26.34 -6.07 15.70
C ALA A 27 25.74 -7.11 14.75
N SER A 28 26.63 -7.88 14.12
CA SER A 28 26.34 -9.17 13.52
C SER A 28 26.08 -10.22 14.62
N VAL A 29 24.89 -10.81 14.68
CA VAL A 29 24.60 -12.06 15.39
C VAL A 29 23.76 -12.93 14.46
N ALA A 30 24.37 -13.93 13.84
CA ALA A 30 24.54 -15.30 14.32
C ALA A 30 23.40 -16.20 13.82
N ARG A 31 23.79 -17.08 12.91
CA ARG A 31 23.01 -18.19 12.37
C ARG A 31 22.79 -19.23 13.48
N ASP A 32 21.57 -19.69 13.65
CA ASP A 32 21.31 -20.97 14.32
C ASP A 32 20.92 -22.00 13.24
N ALA A 33 21.85 -22.90 12.97
CA ALA A 33 21.62 -24.10 12.19
C ALA A 33 21.69 -25.26 13.19
N SER A 34 20.53 -25.83 13.53
CA SER A 34 20.49 -27.10 14.25
C SER A 34 20.38 -28.25 13.26
N ALA A 35 21.41 -29.09 13.31
CA ALA A 35 21.46 -30.40 12.70
C ALA A 35 20.87 -31.45 13.65
N ALA A 36 20.12 -32.40 13.12
CA ALA A 36 19.89 -33.74 13.67
C ALA A 36 19.62 -34.66 12.47
N THR A 37 20.63 -35.34 11.91
CA THR A 37 21.17 -36.68 12.28
C THR A 37 20.16 -37.81 12.23
N ASP A 38 20.55 -38.80 11.44
CA ASP A 38 19.89 -40.02 11.03
C ASP A 38 19.47 -40.96 12.18
N GLY A 39 18.41 -41.73 11.93
CA GLY A 39 17.97 -42.82 12.78
C GLY A 39 17.15 -43.83 11.99
N GLU A 40 17.84 -44.65 11.19
CA GLU A 40 17.31 -45.84 10.52
C GLU A 40 17.06 -46.96 11.54
N THR A 41 15.85 -47.50 11.59
CA THR A 41 15.58 -48.84 12.13
C THR A 41 14.68 -49.61 11.17
N SER A 42 15.28 -50.60 10.52
CA SER A 42 14.61 -51.70 9.82
C SER A 42 14.27 -52.81 10.82
N ILE A 43 13.07 -53.41 10.78
CA ILE A 43 12.77 -54.86 10.81
C ILE A 43 11.29 -55.09 10.41
N ASP A 44 11.10 -56.13 9.58
CA ASP A 44 9.90 -56.67 8.94
C ASP A 44 8.71 -57.10 9.83
N GLY A 45 7.50 -57.05 9.21
CA GLY A 45 6.60 -58.21 9.15
C GLY A 45 5.24 -58.09 9.86
N GLY A 46 4.16 -57.91 9.10
CA GLY A 46 2.80 -58.15 9.58
C GLY A 46 1.71 -57.60 8.68
N ALA A 47 1.14 -58.44 7.82
CA ALA A 47 -0.03 -58.13 7.01
C ALA A 47 -1.30 -58.07 7.89
N THR A 48 -2.04 -56.96 7.81
CA THR A 48 -3.47 -56.88 8.11
C THR A 48 -4.13 -55.91 7.14
N ASP A 49 -5.03 -56.43 6.30
CA ASP A 49 -6.02 -55.64 5.57
C ASP A 49 -6.90 -54.87 6.56
N GLY A 50 -7.01 -53.55 6.37
CA GLY A 50 -7.89 -52.69 7.15
C GLY A 50 -7.70 -51.24 6.78
N GLY A 51 -8.64 -50.72 6.00
CA GLY A 51 -8.58 -49.37 5.46
C GLY A 51 -8.50 -48.27 6.53
N ALA A 52 -7.63 -47.31 6.26
CA ALA A 52 -7.88 -45.89 6.43
C ALA A 52 -6.94 -45.21 5.44
N THR A 53 -7.49 -44.65 4.37
CA THR A 53 -6.76 -43.62 3.65
C THR A 53 -6.67 -42.45 4.62
N ASP A 54 -5.52 -42.28 5.26
CA ASP A 54 -5.16 -41.00 5.84
C ASP A 54 -5.06 -40.02 4.67
N ALA A 55 -6.20 -39.45 4.30
CA ALA A 55 -6.24 -38.16 3.67
C ALA A 55 -5.54 -37.24 4.67
N ALA A 56 -4.26 -36.98 4.44
CA ALA A 56 -3.63 -35.78 4.93
C ALA A 56 -4.62 -34.66 4.59
N ALA A 57 -5.28 -34.14 5.62
CA ALA A 57 -6.02 -32.91 5.48
C ALA A 57 -4.99 -31.93 4.94
N GLU A 58 -5.16 -31.53 3.68
CA GLU A 58 -4.53 -30.30 3.24
C GLU A 58 -5.10 -29.27 4.21
N ASP A 59 -4.24 -28.85 5.14
CA ASP A 59 -4.43 -27.64 5.90
C ASP A 59 -4.57 -26.58 4.81
N GLY A 60 -5.82 -26.32 4.43
CA GLY A 60 -6.21 -25.18 3.64
C GLY A 60 -5.90 -24.01 4.53
N GLY A 61 -4.61 -23.66 4.57
CA GLY A 61 -4.06 -22.65 5.44
C GLY A 61 -4.99 -21.47 5.33
N ALA A 62 -5.51 -21.04 6.47
CA ALA A 62 -6.30 -19.83 6.53
C ALA A 62 -5.52 -18.78 5.72
N PRO A 63 -6.18 -18.05 4.80
CA PRO A 63 -5.49 -17.03 4.02
C PRO A 63 -4.71 -16.19 5.02
N ASP A 64 -3.40 -16.06 4.78
CA ASP A 64 -2.52 -15.33 5.66
C ASP A 64 -3.19 -13.99 5.93
N ALA A 65 -3.38 -13.67 7.21
CA ALA A 65 -3.92 -12.37 7.55
C ALA A 65 -2.78 -11.42 7.19
N GLY A 66 -2.91 -10.83 6.00
CA GLY A 66 -1.98 -9.88 5.41
C GLY A 66 -1.27 -9.00 6.41
N ALA A 67 0.01 -8.70 6.18
CA ALA A 67 0.77 -7.91 7.12
C ALA A 67 0.07 -6.56 7.34
N PRO A 68 -0.28 -6.18 8.58
CA PRO A 68 -1.02 -4.93 8.79
C PRO A 68 -0.12 -3.73 8.52
N SER A 69 -0.57 -2.81 7.66
CA SER A 69 0.08 -1.51 7.46
C SER A 69 0.03 -0.63 8.73
N GLU A 70 0.79 0.47 8.73
CA GLU A 70 0.79 1.46 9.81
C GLU A 70 -0.60 2.06 10.09
N GLY A 71 -1.48 2.07 9.10
CA GLY A 71 -2.85 2.57 9.12
C GLY A 71 -3.84 1.66 9.83
N CYS A 72 -3.46 0.43 10.15
CA CYS A 72 -4.31 -0.48 10.91
C CYS A 72 -4.68 0.08 12.29
N GLY A 73 -5.94 -0.12 12.65
CA GLY A 73 -6.59 0.42 13.85
C GLY A 73 -7.12 1.85 13.71
N ARG A 74 -6.84 2.55 12.59
CA ARG A 74 -7.37 3.89 12.34
C ARG A 74 -8.77 3.80 11.71
N ALA A 75 -9.74 4.50 12.30
CA ALA A 75 -11.07 4.63 11.73
C ALA A 75 -11.01 5.28 10.35
N ALA A 76 -11.93 4.89 9.45
CA ALA A 76 -12.05 5.51 8.13
C ALA A 76 -12.26 7.02 8.25
N ASP A 77 -11.50 7.78 7.47
CA ASP A 77 -11.58 9.24 7.37
C ASP A 77 -12.24 9.71 6.06
N ILE A 78 -12.71 8.78 5.23
CA ILE A 78 -13.43 9.00 3.98
C ILE A 78 -14.70 8.13 3.94
N ALA A 79 -15.62 8.45 3.04
CA ALA A 79 -16.82 7.65 2.83
C ALA A 79 -16.48 6.23 2.32
N GLU A 80 -17.25 5.26 2.79
CA GLU A 80 -17.19 3.85 2.39
C GLU A 80 -18.21 3.55 1.29
N GLY A 81 -17.95 2.55 0.45
CA GLY A 81 -18.89 2.12 -0.59
C GLY A 81 -19.04 3.09 -1.77
N GLU A 82 -18.15 4.08 -1.88
CA GLU A 82 -18.10 5.03 -3.01
C GLU A 82 -16.68 5.50 -3.33
N TRP A 83 -16.49 6.04 -4.54
CA TRP A 83 -15.22 6.62 -4.97
C TRP A 83 -15.06 8.05 -4.42
N VAL A 84 -14.11 8.24 -3.52
CA VAL A 84 -13.81 9.55 -2.91
C VAL A 84 -12.57 10.16 -3.57
N ALA A 85 -12.69 11.43 -4.00
CA ALA A 85 -11.61 12.17 -4.63
C ALA A 85 -10.62 12.71 -3.60
N GLN A 86 -9.33 12.48 -3.84
CA GLN A 86 -8.22 12.84 -2.97
C GLN A 86 -7.16 13.62 -3.76
N THR A 87 -6.26 14.30 -3.06
CA THR A 87 -5.11 15.00 -3.67
C THR A 87 -3.80 14.67 -2.96
N LEU A 88 -2.69 14.71 -3.69
CA LEU A 88 -1.32 14.61 -3.18
C LEU A 88 -0.46 15.69 -3.84
N ASP A 89 0.52 16.25 -3.13
CA ASP A 89 1.59 17.02 -3.77
C ASP A 89 2.75 16.08 -4.10
N VAL A 90 3.16 16.04 -5.36
CA VAL A 90 4.28 15.22 -5.83
C VAL A 90 5.21 16.11 -6.64
N GLY A 91 6.36 16.46 -6.05
CA GLY A 91 7.33 17.34 -6.69
C GLY A 91 6.79 18.74 -6.99
N GLY A 92 5.89 19.27 -6.14
CA GLY A 92 5.26 20.59 -6.34
C GLY A 92 4.11 20.59 -7.35
N VAL A 93 3.66 19.42 -7.78
CA VAL A 93 2.47 19.24 -8.63
C VAL A 93 1.36 18.60 -7.81
N THR A 94 0.21 19.25 -7.73
CA THR A 94 -1.00 18.64 -7.16
C THR A 94 -1.52 17.55 -8.09
N ARG A 95 -1.65 16.34 -7.57
CA ARG A 95 -2.09 15.14 -8.26
C ARG A 95 -3.42 14.66 -7.71
N ASP A 96 -4.37 14.36 -8.60
CA ASP A 96 -5.65 13.78 -8.22
C ASP A 96 -5.60 12.24 -8.22
N TRP A 97 -6.23 11.66 -7.22
CA TRP A 97 -6.43 10.22 -7.09
C TRP A 97 -7.75 9.94 -6.39
N PHE A 98 -8.16 8.68 -6.39
CA PHE A 98 -9.47 8.27 -5.90
C PHE A 98 -9.34 6.99 -5.09
N VAL A 99 -10.03 6.94 -3.96
CA VAL A 99 -10.03 5.78 -3.06
C VAL A 99 -11.46 5.29 -2.91
N TRP A 100 -11.61 3.96 -2.91
CA TRP A 100 -12.82 3.27 -2.51
C TRP A 100 -12.48 2.39 -1.32
N LEU A 101 -13.09 2.69 -0.17
CA LEU A 101 -13.12 1.74 0.94
C LEU A 101 -14.33 0.82 0.79
N PRO A 102 -14.18 -0.48 1.04
CA PRO A 102 -15.33 -1.40 1.02
C PRO A 102 -16.39 -0.97 2.05
N GLU A 103 -17.66 -1.22 1.75
CA GLU A 103 -18.74 -0.98 2.72
C GLU A 103 -18.53 -1.86 3.96
N GLY A 104 -18.53 -1.25 5.15
CA GLY A 104 -18.23 -1.95 6.41
C GLY A 104 -16.74 -2.17 6.61
N TYR A 105 -15.91 -1.21 6.17
CA TYR A 105 -14.47 -1.24 6.36
C TYR A 105 -14.13 -1.45 7.85
N ASP A 106 -13.38 -2.52 8.14
CA ASP A 106 -12.94 -2.88 9.47
C ASP A 106 -11.48 -2.42 9.66
N PRO A 107 -11.21 -1.42 10.51
CA PRO A 107 -9.86 -0.93 10.70
C PRO A 107 -8.91 -1.96 11.32
N ALA A 108 -9.39 -3.08 11.85
CA ALA A 108 -8.57 -4.17 12.39
C ALA A 108 -8.22 -5.26 11.36
N ARG A 109 -8.80 -5.21 10.15
CA ARG A 109 -8.56 -6.17 9.07
C ARG A 109 -7.61 -5.58 8.04
N ALA A 110 -6.49 -6.25 7.76
CA ALA A 110 -5.63 -5.89 6.64
C ALA A 110 -6.33 -6.23 5.33
N TYR A 111 -6.44 -5.26 4.42
CA TYR A 111 -7.08 -5.42 3.12
C TYR A 111 -6.04 -5.40 1.99
N PRO A 112 -6.09 -6.35 1.03
CA PRO A 112 -5.34 -6.20 -0.21
C PRO A 112 -5.76 -4.91 -0.92
N VAL A 113 -4.79 -4.26 -1.55
CA VAL A 113 -5.01 -2.99 -2.26
C VAL A 113 -4.90 -3.19 -3.77
N VAL A 114 -5.95 -2.80 -4.48
CA VAL A 114 -5.99 -2.88 -5.95
C VAL A 114 -5.77 -1.49 -6.54
N TYR A 115 -4.58 -1.28 -7.12
CA TYR A 115 -4.25 -0.06 -7.86
C TYR A 115 -4.63 -0.16 -9.33
N GLN A 116 -5.45 0.78 -9.80
CA GLN A 116 -6.02 0.79 -11.15
C GLN A 116 -5.59 2.06 -11.90
N PHE A 117 -5.02 1.86 -13.09
CA PHE A 117 -4.49 2.94 -13.93
C PHE A 117 -5.15 2.93 -15.30
N HIS A 118 -5.72 4.06 -15.68
CA HIS A 118 -6.36 4.21 -16.98
C HIS A 118 -5.31 4.23 -18.12
N GLY A 119 -5.70 3.82 -19.33
CA GLY A 119 -4.88 4.01 -20.53
C GLY A 119 -4.81 5.48 -21.00
N CYS A 120 -3.99 5.77 -22.01
CA CYS A 120 -3.90 7.12 -22.58
C CYS A 120 -5.25 7.64 -23.08
N SER A 121 -5.65 8.83 -22.64
CA SER A 121 -6.96 9.41 -22.95
C SER A 121 -6.92 10.92 -22.82
N ASP A 122 -7.73 11.64 -23.59
CA ASP A 122 -7.90 13.11 -23.48
C ASP A 122 -9.18 13.49 -22.70
N ARG A 123 -9.98 12.52 -22.24
CA ARG A 123 -11.22 12.77 -21.47
C ARG A 123 -10.93 13.40 -20.10
N ALA A 124 -11.74 14.36 -19.67
CA ALA A 124 -11.58 15.03 -18.37
C ALA A 124 -11.59 14.05 -17.18
N GLU A 125 -12.45 13.03 -17.23
CA GLU A 125 -12.61 11.99 -16.19
C GLU A 125 -11.93 10.67 -16.59
N ARG A 126 -10.69 10.75 -17.07
CA ARG A 126 -9.93 9.59 -17.58
C ARG A 126 -9.72 8.48 -16.55
N GLU A 127 -9.69 8.80 -15.26
CA GLU A 127 -9.65 7.86 -14.13
C GLU A 127 -10.85 6.90 -14.08
N ARG A 128 -11.99 7.27 -14.69
CA ARG A 128 -13.16 6.39 -14.76
C ARG A 128 -13.02 5.33 -15.85
N ASN A 129 -12.01 5.42 -16.71
CA ASN A 129 -11.72 4.45 -17.76
C ASN A 129 -10.91 3.26 -17.22
N ASN A 130 -11.41 2.65 -16.15
CA ASN A 130 -10.88 1.45 -15.53
C ASN A 130 -11.98 0.37 -15.49
N VAL A 131 -11.57 -0.90 -15.47
CA VAL A 131 -12.50 -2.00 -15.20
C VAL A 131 -13.03 -1.82 -13.77
N PRO A 132 -14.34 -1.99 -13.51
CA PRO A 132 -14.88 -1.78 -12.17
C PRO A 132 -14.61 -2.99 -11.25
N VAL A 133 -13.32 -3.25 -10.96
CA VAL A 133 -12.85 -4.40 -10.16
C VAL A 133 -13.41 -4.38 -8.74
N GLU A 134 -13.74 -3.20 -8.22
CA GLU A 134 -14.40 -3.03 -6.90
C GLU A 134 -15.71 -3.80 -6.78
N ARG A 135 -16.41 -4.02 -7.91
CA ARG A 135 -17.66 -4.79 -7.94
C ARG A 135 -17.42 -6.29 -7.79
N GLU A 136 -16.24 -6.77 -8.17
CA GLU A 136 -15.89 -8.19 -8.16
C GLU A 136 -15.22 -8.57 -6.83
N SER A 137 -14.41 -7.69 -6.25
CA SER A 137 -13.83 -7.92 -4.92
C SER A 137 -14.84 -7.76 -3.77
N GLY A 138 -15.97 -7.10 -4.02
CA GLY A 138 -16.96 -6.81 -2.98
C GLY A 138 -16.34 -6.06 -1.79
N GLN A 139 -16.44 -6.64 -0.60
CA GLN A 139 -15.96 -6.05 0.65
C GLN A 139 -14.49 -6.39 0.97
N ASP A 140 -13.79 -7.10 0.09
CA ASP A 140 -12.51 -7.74 0.44
C ASP A 140 -11.26 -6.97 0.00
N ALA A 141 -11.39 -5.77 -0.56
CA ALA A 141 -10.24 -4.98 -1.00
C ALA A 141 -10.47 -3.47 -0.91
N ILE A 142 -9.39 -2.73 -0.69
CA ILE A 142 -9.33 -1.28 -0.91
C ILE A 142 -8.97 -1.04 -2.38
N HIS A 143 -9.64 -0.10 -3.05
CA HIS A 143 -9.32 0.23 -4.45
C HIS A 143 -8.81 1.64 -4.59
N VAL A 144 -7.82 1.80 -5.46
CA VAL A 144 -7.17 3.08 -5.69
C VAL A 144 -7.11 3.34 -7.19
N ARG A 145 -7.50 4.55 -7.61
CA ARG A 145 -7.34 5.00 -9.00
C ARG A 145 -6.48 6.24 -9.05
N GLY A 146 -5.43 6.18 -9.88
CA GLY A 146 -4.63 7.36 -10.21
C GLY A 146 -5.20 8.10 -11.42
N ARG A 147 -5.01 9.43 -11.45
CA ARG A 147 -5.20 10.25 -12.66
C ARG A 147 -3.84 10.74 -13.17
N ALA A 148 -3.54 10.49 -14.45
CA ALA A 148 -2.39 11.09 -15.10
C ALA A 148 -2.57 12.61 -15.24
N VAL A 149 -1.51 13.40 -15.02
CA VAL A 149 -1.53 14.87 -15.25
C VAL A 149 -1.75 15.19 -16.74
N SER A 150 -1.15 14.39 -17.62
CA SER A 150 -1.28 14.54 -19.07
C SER A 150 -2.20 13.47 -19.67
N ARG A 151 -2.22 13.37 -21.00
CA ARG A 151 -2.94 12.32 -21.72
C ARG A 151 -2.48 10.91 -21.33
N CYS A 152 -1.19 10.73 -21.07
CA CYS A 152 -0.54 9.44 -20.80
C CYS A 152 0.30 9.52 -19.52
N TRP A 153 0.67 8.34 -19.00
CA TRP A 153 1.62 8.17 -17.92
C TRP A 153 3.07 8.32 -18.40
N ASP A 154 3.92 8.95 -17.60
CA ASP A 154 5.37 8.93 -17.70
C ASP A 154 5.93 7.78 -16.86
N THR A 155 6.28 6.69 -17.54
CA THR A 155 6.70 5.42 -16.92
C THR A 155 8.21 5.26 -16.81
N GLY A 156 8.99 6.33 -16.99
CA GLY A 156 10.41 6.32 -16.64
C GLY A 156 10.58 5.97 -15.15
N ALA A 157 11.62 5.20 -14.80
CA ALA A 157 11.83 4.72 -13.43
C ALA A 157 11.92 5.86 -12.41
N ASP A 158 12.59 6.95 -12.76
CA ASP A 158 12.67 8.18 -11.95
C ASP A 158 11.59 9.22 -12.36
N GLY A 159 10.55 8.76 -13.05
CA GLY A 159 9.50 9.59 -13.61
C GLY A 159 8.51 10.09 -12.55
N PRO A 160 7.83 11.21 -12.81
CA PRO A 160 6.90 11.81 -11.86
C PRO A 160 5.70 10.92 -11.53
N ASP A 161 5.31 10.00 -12.43
CA ASP A 161 4.18 9.11 -12.18
C ASP A 161 4.56 7.86 -11.37
N VAL A 162 5.83 7.44 -11.38
CA VAL A 162 6.34 6.42 -10.44
C VAL A 162 6.38 7.02 -9.03
N ALA A 163 6.93 8.23 -8.88
CA ALA A 163 6.91 8.94 -7.59
C ALA A 163 5.48 9.18 -7.08
N PHE A 164 4.52 9.40 -7.98
CA PHE A 164 3.11 9.51 -7.61
C PHE A 164 2.50 8.19 -7.15
N PHE A 165 2.86 7.07 -7.79
CA PHE A 165 2.45 5.75 -7.31
C PHE A 165 2.98 5.48 -5.90
N ASP A 166 4.27 5.71 -5.65
CA ASP A 166 4.88 5.52 -4.33
C ASP A 166 4.20 6.41 -3.28
N ALA A 167 3.86 7.66 -3.65
CA ALA A 167 3.12 8.56 -2.77
C ALA A 167 1.70 8.07 -2.46
N MET A 168 0.98 7.47 -3.44
CA MET A 168 -0.33 6.86 -3.18
C MET A 168 -0.21 5.64 -2.27
N VAL A 169 0.81 4.80 -2.46
CA VAL A 169 1.06 3.62 -1.60
C VAL A 169 1.28 4.06 -0.15
N GLY A 170 2.22 4.98 0.09
CA GLY A 170 2.46 5.50 1.44
C GLY A 170 1.25 6.22 2.05
N ALA A 171 0.44 6.91 1.24
CA ALA A 171 -0.77 7.56 1.71
C ALA A 171 -1.88 6.56 2.09
N ILE A 172 -1.99 5.42 1.41
CA ILE A 172 -2.93 4.36 1.77
C ILE A 172 -2.45 3.64 3.02
N GLU A 173 -1.20 3.19 3.03
CA GLU A 173 -0.63 2.41 4.13
C GLU A 173 -0.60 3.18 5.45
N SER A 174 -0.44 4.50 5.41
CA SER A 174 -0.48 5.34 6.61
C SER A 174 -1.89 5.70 7.09
N ARG A 175 -2.94 5.52 6.28
CA ARG A 175 -4.31 5.98 6.63
C ARG A 175 -5.28 4.83 6.86
N PHE A 176 -5.12 3.74 6.13
CA PHE A 176 -6.01 2.59 6.15
C PHE A 176 -5.25 1.32 6.43
N CYS A 177 -5.96 0.29 6.89
CA CYS A 177 -5.43 -1.03 7.18
C CYS A 177 -5.25 -1.78 5.87
N ALA A 178 -4.17 -1.47 5.19
CA ALA A 178 -3.75 -2.12 3.96
C ALA A 178 -2.86 -3.31 4.27
N ASP A 179 -2.88 -4.27 3.37
CA ASP A 179 -1.93 -5.38 3.29
C ASP A 179 -0.86 -5.05 2.23
N PRO A 180 0.40 -4.81 2.60
CA PRO A 180 1.48 -4.46 1.69
C PRO A 180 2.19 -5.68 1.08
N ASP A 181 1.92 -6.91 1.53
CA ASP A 181 2.69 -8.12 1.18
C ASP A 181 1.95 -9.11 0.25
#